data_AF-A0A537SVU5-F1
#
_entry.id   AF-A0A537SVU5-F1
#
_cell.length_a   1.000
_cell.length_b   1.000
_cell.length_c   1.000
_cell.angle_alpha   90.00
_cell.angle_beta   90.00
_cell.angle_gamma   90.00
#
_symmetry.space_group_name_H-M   'P 1'
#
loop_
_entity.id
_entity.type
_entity.pdbx_description
1 polymer ?
#
loop_
_entity_poly.entity_id
_entity_poly.type
_entity_poly.pdbx_seq_one_letter_code
_entity_poly.pdbx_strand_id
1 'polypeptide(L)'
;MTQDHMRTFEKARDQLLGRRRFLAEALAGGYKKGQTDNQIERIVKVQAAIDVITSAINEDRRASPRPGASEPAPESHSDVDLGCRVM
;
A
#
# COMPACT_ATOMS: atom_id res chain seq x y z
N MET A 1 11.59 4.43 15.46
CA MET A 1 11.56 2.96 15.25
C MET A 1 10.56 2.60 14.14
N THR A 2 10.54 3.30 13.01
CA THR A 2 9.44 3.19 12.04
C THR A 2 9.95 2.92 10.62
N GLN A 3 11.02 3.62 10.22
CA GLN A 3 11.56 3.46 8.86
C GLN A 3 12.26 2.10 8.63
N ASP A 4 12.97 1.56 9.62
CA ASP A 4 13.68 0.27 9.48
C ASP A 4 12.72 -0.94 9.40
N HIS A 5 11.58 -0.86 10.10
CA HIS A 5 10.55 -1.89 10.02
C HIS A 5 9.81 -1.84 8.67
N MET A 6 9.48 -0.65 8.17
CA MET A 6 8.88 -0.51 6.85
C MET A 6 9.80 -1.07 5.75
N ARG A 7 11.09 -0.75 5.78
CA ARG A 7 12.07 -1.32 4.84
C ARG A 7 12.15 -2.85 4.91
N THR A 8 12.01 -3.40 6.12
CA THR A 8 11.97 -4.86 6.32
C THR A 8 10.75 -5.48 5.66
N PHE A 9 9.57 -4.87 5.83
CA PHE A 9 8.33 -5.35 5.20
C PHE A 9 8.35 -5.21 3.68
N GLU A 10 8.86 -4.10 3.15
CA GLU A 10 9.03 -3.91 1.70
C GLU A 10 9.94 -5.00 1.13
N LYS A 11 11.09 -5.24 1.77
CA LYS A 11 12.01 -6.31 1.35
C LYS A 11 11.36 -7.70 1.41
N ALA A 12 10.60 -8.00 2.46
CA ALA A 12 9.90 -9.28 2.58
C ALA A 12 8.84 -9.45 1.47
N ARG A 13 8.05 -8.41 1.19
CA ARG A 13 7.07 -8.39 0.09
C ARG A 13 7.75 -8.66 -1.25
N ASP A 14 8.87 -8.00 -1.52
CA ASP A 14 9.58 -8.13 -2.80
C ASP A 14 10.15 -9.55 -3.00
N GLN A 15 10.67 -10.17 -1.93
CA GLN A 15 11.09 -11.58 -1.95
C GLN A 15 9.93 -12.53 -2.23
N LEU A 16 8.76 -12.29 -1.62
CA LEU A 16 7.57 -13.11 -1.86
C LEU A 16 7.01 -12.92 -3.28
N LEU A 17 7.06 -11.72 -3.84
CA LEU A 17 6.72 -11.46 -5.24
C LEU A 17 7.62 -12.27 -6.19
N GLY A 18 8.92 -12.29 -5.93
CA GLY A 18 9.87 -13.14 -6.66
C GLY A 18 9.54 -14.63 -6.54
N ARG A 19 9.23 -15.10 -5.33
CA ARG A 19 8.84 -16.50 -5.11
C ARG A 19 7.54 -16.87 -5.82
N ARG A 20 6.54 -15.99 -5.81
CA ARG A 20 5.27 -16.18 -6.52
C ARG A 20 5.50 -16.32 -8.01
N ARG A 21 6.33 -15.46 -8.60
CA ARG A 21 6.71 -15.52 -10.02
C ARG A 21 7.40 -16.83 -10.36
N PHE A 22 8.40 -17.25 -9.57
CA PHE A 22 9.09 -18.53 -9.76
C PHE A 22 8.12 -19.72 -9.74
N LEU A 23 7.15 -19.74 -8.81
CA LEU A 23 6.14 -20.80 -8.76
C LEU A 23 5.20 -20.76 -9.97
N ALA A 24 4.81 -19.57 -10.42
CA ALA A 24 3.95 -19.41 -11.60
C ALA A 24 4.65 -19.84 -12.89
N GLU A 25 5.94 -19.53 -13.04
CA GLU A 25 6.76 -20.00 -14.17
C GLU A 25 6.84 -21.53 -14.21
N ALA A 26 6.88 -22.19 -13.05
CA ALA A 26 6.88 -23.65 -12.99
C ALA A 26 5.58 -24.30 -13.49
N LEU A 27 4.47 -23.54 -13.54
CA LEU A 27 3.20 -23.99 -14.12
C LEU A 27 3.21 -23.99 -15.66
N ALA A 28 4.10 -23.20 -16.29
CA ALA A 28 4.19 -23.09 -17.74
C ALA A 28 4.71 -24.39 -18.40
N GLY A 29 5.31 -25.30 -17.63
CA GLY A 29 5.81 -26.60 -18.09
C GLY A 29 4.74 -27.67 -18.36
N GLY A 30 3.45 -27.31 -18.32
CA GLY A 30 2.33 -28.22 -18.50
C GLY A 30 1.77 -28.80 -17.20
N TYR A 31 0.49 -29.22 -17.24
CA TYR A 31 -0.21 -29.71 -16.05
C TYR A 31 0.23 -31.13 -15.68
N LYS A 32 0.75 -31.29 -14.47
CA LYS A 32 1.05 -32.58 -13.84
C LYS A 32 0.29 -32.64 -12.52
N LYS A 33 -0.76 -33.46 -12.46
CA LYS A 33 -1.57 -33.64 -11.25
C LYS A 33 -0.69 -33.91 -10.03
N GLY A 34 -1.04 -33.33 -8.88
CA GLY A 34 -0.23 -33.37 -7.67
C GLY A 34 0.91 -32.36 -7.66
N GLN A 35 1.79 -32.35 -8.66
CA GLN A 35 2.88 -31.35 -8.74
C GLN A 35 2.33 -29.94 -8.99
N THR A 36 1.50 -29.79 -10.02
CA THR A 36 0.85 -28.54 -10.37
C THR A 36 -0.12 -28.10 -9.27
N ASP A 37 -0.89 -29.02 -8.69
CA ASP A 37 -1.82 -28.71 -7.60
C ASP A 37 -1.06 -28.17 -6.37
N ASN A 38 0.08 -28.79 -6.03
CA ASN A 38 0.94 -28.32 -4.94
C ASN A 38 1.56 -26.94 -5.24
N GLN A 39 1.93 -26.67 -6.50
CA GLN A 39 2.42 -25.36 -6.91
C GLN A 39 1.32 -24.29 -6.81
N ILE A 40 0.10 -24.60 -7.24
CA ILE A 40 -1.07 -23.72 -7.11
C ILE A 40 -1.33 -23.41 -5.64
N GLU A 41 -1.36 -24.42 -4.77
CA GLU A 41 -1.55 -24.24 -3.33
C GLU A 41 -0.47 -23.33 -2.73
N ARG A 42 0.80 -23.51 -3.12
CA ARG A 42 1.90 -22.64 -2.68
C ARG A 42 1.74 -21.21 -3.19
N ILE A 43 1.30 -21.00 -4.43
CA ILE A 43 1.03 -19.67 -4.98
C ILE A 43 -0.04 -18.96 -4.15
N VAL A 44 -1.14 -19.65 -3.83
CA VAL A 44 -2.22 -19.10 -3.00
C VAL A 44 -1.70 -18.68 -1.61
N LYS A 45 -0.90 -19.53 -0.96
CA LYS A 45 -0.29 -19.20 0.35
C LYS A 45 0.65 -18.01 0.27
N VAL A 46 1.51 -17.95 -0.76
CA VAL A 46 2.42 -16.82 -0.98
C VAL A 46 1.62 -15.54 -1.25
N GLN A 47 0.53 -15.63 -2.02
CA GLN A 47 -0.34 -14.47 -2.28
C GLN A 47 -0.95 -13.94 -0.98
N ALA A 48 -1.51 -14.81 -0.15
CA ALA A 48 -2.09 -14.41 1.14
C ALA A 48 -1.05 -13.70 2.03
N ALA A 49 0.20 -14.18 2.06
CA ALA A 49 1.28 -13.53 2.79
C ALA A 49 1.64 -12.14 2.22
N ILE A 50 1.66 -11.99 0.89
CA ILE A 50 1.87 -10.70 0.22
C ILE A 50 0.76 -9.72 0.59
N ASP A 51 -0.49 -10.18 0.61
CA ASP A 51 -1.64 -9.33 0.93
C ASP A 51 -1.57 -8.81 2.36
N VAL A 52 -1.23 -9.68 3.33
CA VAL A 52 -1.03 -9.28 4.74
C VAL A 52 0.06 -8.23 4.87
N ILE A 53 1.23 -8.45 4.28
CA ILE A 53 2.37 -7.51 4.38
C ILE A 53 2.03 -6.19 3.67
N THR A 54 1.35 -6.25 2.52
CA THR A 54 0.95 -5.05 1.78
C THR A 54 -0.05 -4.22 2.57
N SER A 55 -1.00 -4.86 3.26
CA SER A 55 -1.92 -4.17 4.17
C SER A 55 -1.18 -3.49 5.32
N ALA A 56 -0.25 -4.18 5.98
CA ALA A 56 0.56 -3.61 7.05
C ALA A 56 1.37 -2.37 6.60
N ILE A 57 2.01 -2.43 5.43
CA ILE A 57 2.72 -1.29 4.84
C ILE A 57 1.77 -0.11 4.58
N ASN A 58 0.57 -0.39 4.07
CA ASN A 58 -0.42 0.64 3.76
C ASN A 58 -1.00 1.29 5.03
N GLU A 59 -1.21 0.51 6.09
CA GLU A 59 -1.63 0.99 7.40
C GLU A 59 -0.58 1.92 8.01
N ASP A 60 0.69 1.52 8.03
CA ASP A 60 1.81 2.35 8.51
C ASP A 60 1.94 3.66 7.71
N ARG A 61 1.75 3.59 6.39
CA ARG A 61 1.81 4.77 5.52
C ARG A 61 0.65 5.74 5.79
N ARG A 62 -0.53 5.25 6.15
CA ARG A 62 -1.69 6.08 6.54
C ARG A 62 -1.52 6.68 7.94
N ALA A 63 -0.92 5.93 8.85
CA ALA A 63 -0.67 6.36 10.22
C ALA A 63 0.48 7.38 10.34
N SER A 64 1.38 7.44 9.35
CA SER A 64 2.45 8.44 9.32
C SER A 64 1.91 9.83 8.96
N PRO A 65 2.11 10.87 9.80
CA PRO A 65 1.73 12.23 9.46
C PRO A 65 2.46 12.67 8.19
N ARG A 66 1.74 13.16 7.18
CA ARG A 66 2.38 13.84 6.04
C ARG A 66 3.11 15.08 6.59
N PRO A 67 4.44 15.19 6.43
CA PRO A 67 5.12 16.46 6.66
C PRO A 67 4.63 17.40 5.56
N GLY A 68 3.78 18.37 5.90
CA GLY A 68 3.29 19.37 4.96
C GLY A 68 1.80 19.71 5.02
N ALA A 69 0.99 19.08 5.87
CA ALA A 69 -0.33 19.62 6.19
C ALA A 69 -0.19 20.66 7.32
N SER A 70 0.54 21.76 7.04
CA SER A 70 0.39 22.97 7.84
C SER A 70 -0.99 23.55 7.54
N GLU A 71 -1.69 23.90 8.62
CA GLU A 71 -2.96 24.62 8.79
C GLU A 71 -3.72 25.10 7.54
N PRO A 72 -5.07 24.97 7.51
CA PRO A 72 -5.86 25.73 6.56
C PRO A 72 -5.59 27.22 6.79
N ALA A 73 -5.22 27.93 5.71
CA ALA A 73 -5.01 29.37 5.73
C ALA A 73 -6.22 30.08 6.36
N PRO A 74 -6.02 31.13 7.18
CA PRO A 74 -7.11 31.84 7.81
C PRO A 74 -8.06 32.38 6.74
N GLU A 75 -9.35 32.18 6.99
CA GLU A 75 -10.45 32.57 6.12
C GLU A 75 -10.27 34.02 5.67
N SER A 76 -10.37 34.24 4.35
CA SER A 76 -10.44 35.56 3.77
C SER A 76 -11.71 36.23 4.29
N HIS A 77 -11.59 36.99 5.37
CA HIS A 77 -12.63 37.90 5.82
C HIS A 77 -13.00 38.77 4.63
N SER A 78 -14.24 38.61 4.19
CA SER A 78 -14.84 39.41 3.14
C SER A 78 -14.94 40.83 3.69
N ASP A 79 -14.17 41.76 3.14
CA ASP A 79 -14.45 43.18 3.27
C ASP A 79 -15.84 43.42 2.68
N VAL A 80 -16.83 43.47 3.57
CA VAL A 80 -18.16 44.01 3.28
C VAL A 80 -17.96 45.50 3.10
N ASP A 81 -17.71 45.93 1.86
CA ASP A 81 -17.71 47.34 1.51
C ASP A 81 -19.13 47.88 1.75
N LEU A 82 -19.18 48.76 2.74
CA LEU A 82 -20.37 49.32 3.35
C LEU A 82 -20.99 50.35 2.39
N GLY A 83 -21.71 49.86 1.38
CA GLY A 83 -22.56 50.67 0.51
C GLY A 83 -23.82 51.18 1.22
N CYS A 84 -23.68 51.89 2.35
CA CYS A 84 -24.78 52.61 3.01
C CYS A 84 -24.93 54.00 2.40
N ARG A 85 -25.71 54.03 1.32
CA ARG A 85 -26.39 55.20 0.75
C ARG A 85 -27.28 55.84 1.82
N VAL A 86 -26.98 57.06 2.25
CA VAL A 86 -27.88 57.89 3.07
C VAL A 86 -28.00 59.27 2.44
N MET A 87 -29.25 59.56 2.04
CA MET A 87 -29.94 60.82 1.70
C MET A 87 -29.20 61.87 0.88
#